data_AF-A0A933ZJT8-F1
#
_entry.id   AF-A0A933ZJT8-F1
#
_cell.length_a   1.000
_cell.length_b   1.000
_cell.length_c   1.000
_cell.angle_alpha   90.00
_cell.angle_beta   90.00
_cell.angle_gamma   90.00
#
_symmetry.space_group_name_H-M   'P 1'
#
loop_
_entity.id
_entity.type
_entity.pdbx_description
1 polymer ?
#
loop_
_entity_poly.entity_id
_entity_poly.type
_entity_poly.pdbx_seq_one_letter_code
_entity_poly.pdbx_strand_id
1 'polypeptide(L)' 'MTYNFDHDAWYDREREALSFRLLSKAITQQEHDELLEELDRRYDEMQQSLNATIDYRSG' A
#
# COMPACT_ATOMS: atom_id res chain seq x y z
N MET A 1 18.56 14.37 -7.79
CA MET A 1 17.80 13.10 -7.78
C MET A 1 16.47 13.40 -7.13
N THR A 2 15.44 13.67 -7.92
CA THR A 2 14.07 13.80 -7.41
C THR A 2 13.62 12.43 -6.96
N TYR A 3 13.48 12.24 -5.65
CA TYR A 3 12.85 11.06 -5.08
C TYR A 3 11.36 11.19 -5.37
N ASN A 4 10.94 10.75 -6.56
CA ASN A 4 9.52 10.54 -6.84
C ASN A 4 9.11 9.38 -5.94
N PHE A 5 8.40 9.69 -4.87
CA PHE A 5 7.79 8.66 -4.04
C PHE A 5 6.72 7.98 -4.88
N ASP A 6 7.04 6.78 -5.33
CA ASP A 6 6.21 5.98 -6.21
C ASP A 6 5.36 5.06 -5.34
N HIS A 7 4.08 5.42 -5.18
CA HIS A 7 3.13 4.68 -4.35
C HIS A 7 2.95 3.25 -4.87
N ASP A 8 3.03 3.05 -6.18
CA ASP A 8 2.90 1.73 -6.81
C ASP A 8 4.12 0.88 -6.45
N ALA A 9 5.32 1.44 -6.59
CA ALA A 9 6.55 0.73 -6.22
C ALA A 9 6.64 0.43 -4.71
N TRP A 10 6.06 1.27 -3.84
CA TRP A 10 5.94 0.96 -2.41
C TRP A 10 4.96 -0.19 -2.18
N TYR A 11 3.78 -0.13 -2.80
CA TYR A 11 2.75 -1.15 -2.65
C TYR A 11 3.21 -2.53 -3.12
N ASP A 12 3.85 -2.61 -4.30
CA ASP A 12 4.41 -3.87 -4.82
C ASP A 12 5.43 -4.49 -3.85
N ARG A 13 6.34 -3.68 -3.30
CA ARG A 13 7.35 -4.15 -2.34
C ARG A 13 6.72 -4.68 -1.05
N GLU A 14 5.72 -3.99 -0.51
CA GLU A 14 5.03 -4.43 0.70
C GLU A 14 4.25 -5.73 0.43
N ARG A 15 3.62 -5.88 -0.75
CA ARG A 15 2.95 -7.10 -1.16
C ARG A 15 3.92 -8.28 -1.30
N GLU A 16 5.10 -8.06 -1.88
CA GLU A 16 6.15 -9.06 -1.98
C GLU A 16 6.66 -9.46 -0.58
N ALA A 17 6.85 -8.50 0.33
CA ALA A 17 7.26 -8.77 1.69
C ALA A 17 6.23 -9.60 2.48
N LEU A 18 4.94 -9.31 2.33
CA LEU A 18 3.86 -10.12 2.92
C LEU A 18 3.83 -11.54 2.35
N SER A 19 3.95 -11.65 1.02
CA SER A 19 4.01 -12.95 0.33
C SER A 19 5.20 -13.78 0.82
N PHE A 20 6.37 -13.15 1.00
CA PHE A 20 7.55 -13.81 1.54
C PHE A 20 7.34 -14.30 2.99
N ARG A 21 6.70 -13.48 3.84
CA ARG A 21 6.38 -13.87 5.22
C ARG A 21 5.43 -15.06 5.27
N LEU A 22 4.44 -15.10 4.39
CA LEU A 22 3.53 -16.25 4.26
C LEU A 22 4.28 -17.50 3.79
N LEU A 23 5.12 -17.38 2.76
CA LEU A 23 5.95 -18.49 2.26
C LEU A 23 6.93 -19.02 3.32
N SER A 24 7.49 -18.12 4.12
CA SER A 24 8.36 -18.46 5.26
C SER A 24 7.58 -19.03 6.47
N LYS A 25 6.24 -19.12 6.39
CA LYS A 25 5.36 -19.48 7.51
C LYS A 25 5.54 -18.60 8.75
N ALA A 26 6.02 -17.37 8.56
CA ALA A 26 6.18 -16.39 9.63
C ALA A 26 4.82 -15.76 10.03
N ILE A 27 3.86 -15.79 9.12
CA ILE A 27 2.46 -15.42 9.33
C ILE A 27 1.56 -16.54 8.78
N THR A 28 0.36 -16.64 9.31
CA THR A 28 -0.68 -17.53 8.78
C THR A 28 -1.36 -16.93 7.54
N GLN A 29 -2.13 -17.75 6.82
CA GLN A 29 -2.93 -17.27 5.69
C GLN A 29 -3.90 -16.17 6.14
N GLN A 30 -4.58 -16.35 7.28
CA GLN A 30 -5.50 -15.36 7.81
C GLN A 30 -4.80 -14.03 8.12
N GLU A 31 -3.64 -14.06 8.79
CA GLU A 31 -2.86 -12.85 9.06
C GLU A 31 -2.36 -12.18 7.78
N HIS A 32 -2.01 -12.97 6.76
CA HIS A 32 -1.65 -12.43 5.45
C HIS A 32 -2.81 -11.68 4.82
N ASP A 33 -4.01 -12.26 4.81
CA ASP A 33 -5.22 -11.61 4.28
C ASP A 33 -5.55 -10.31 5.05
N GLU A 34 -5.50 -10.33 6.39
CA GLU A 34 -5.73 -9.13 7.22
C GLU A 34 -4.70 -8.03 6.96
N LEU A 35 -3.42 -8.40 6.81
CA LEU A 35 -2.34 -7.46 6.49
C LEU A 35 -2.44 -6.93 5.06
N LEU A 36 -2.93 -7.73 4.12
CA LEU A 36 -3.18 -7.31 2.74
C LEU A 36 -4.32 -6.29 2.69
N GLU A 37 -5.43 -6.53 3.39
CA GLU A 37 -6.56 -5.59 3.48
C GLU A 37 -6.18 -4.27 4.14
N GLU A 38 -5.29 -4.30 5.13
CA GLU A 38 -4.72 -3.08 5.73
C GLU A 38 -3.80 -2.34 4.74
N LEU A 39 -2.98 -3.07 3.99
CA LEU A 39 -2.09 -2.49 2.97
C LEU A 39 -2.89 -1.79 1.87
N ASP A 40 -3.95 -2.44 1.37
CA ASP A 40 -4.87 -1.88 0.37
C ASP A 40 -5.52 -0.59 0.85
N ARG A 41 -6.01 -0.57 2.09
CA ARG A 41 -6.60 0.64 2.69
C ARG A 41 -5.60 1.79 2.76
N ARG A 42 -4.36 1.53 3.18
CA ARG A 42 -3.31 2.57 3.23
C ARG A 42 -2.93 3.09 1.86
N TYR A 43 -2.87 2.21 0.86
CA TYR A 43 -2.60 2.62 -0.51
C TYR A 43 -3.74 3.51 -1.04
N ASP A 44 -5.00 3.13 -0.80
CA ASP A 44 -6.15 3.93 -1.17
C ASP A 44 -6.16 5.30 -0.46
N GLU A 45 -5.83 5.35 0.84
CA GLU A 45 -5.66 6.62 1.59
C GLU A 45 -4.54 7.50 1.02
N MET A 46 -3.40 6.91 0.64
CA MET A 46 -2.29 7.64 0.02
C MET A 46 -2.69 8.20 -1.36
N GLN A 47 -3.42 7.42 -2.16
CA GLN A 47 -3.96 7.84 -3.45
C GLN A 47 -5.00 8.95 -3.29
N GLN A 48 -5.92 8.81 -2.32
CA GLN A 48 -6.90 9.84 -1.97
C GLN A 48 -6.21 11.11 -1.47
N SER A 49 -5.14 11.04 -0.69
CA SER A 49 -4.39 12.23 -0.26
C SER A 49 -3.73 12.96 -1.44
N LEU A 50 -3.20 12.21 -2.41
CA LEU A 50 -2.67 12.78 -3.65
C LEU A 50 -3.77 13.49 -4.45
N ASN A 51 -4.95 12.87 -4.55
CA ASN A 51 -6.06 13.36 -5.37
C ASN A 51 -6.90 14.45 -4.68
N ALA A 52 -7.00 14.44 -3.34
CA ALA A 52 -7.66 15.48 -2.54
C ALA A 52 -6.97 16.85 -2.67
N THR A 53 -5.70 16.86 -3.09
CA THR A 53 -4.99 18.09 -3.46
C THR A 53 -5.56 18.74 -4.73
N ILE A 54 -6.28 17.99 -5.58
CA ILE A 54 -6.92 18.50 -6.81
C ILE A 54 -8.33 19.05 -6.52
N ASP A 55 -9.05 18.52 -5.53
CA ASP A 55 -10.45 18.86 -5.27
C ASP A 55 -10.63 20.20 -4.52
N TYR A 56 -9.65 20.67 -3.75
CA TYR A 56 -9.75 21.95 -3.03
C TYR A 56 -9.65 23.21 -3.92
N ARG A 57 -9.57 23.06 -5.26
CA ARG A 57 -9.46 24.18 -6.23
C ARG A 57 -10.60 24.28 -7.24
N SER A 58 -11.64 23.47 -7.11
CA SER A 58 -12.92 23.64 -7.80
C SER A 58 -13.98 23.61 -6.69
N GLY A 59 -14.32 24.73 -6.06
CA GLY A 59 -15.21 25.73 -6.64
C GLY A 59 -16.62 25.49 -6.13
#